data_AF-A0A954Y606-F1
#
_entry.id   AF-A0A954Y606-F1
#
_cell.length_a   1.000
_cell.length_b   1.000
_cell.length_c   1.000
_cell.angle_alpha   90.00
_cell.angle_beta   90.00
_cell.angle_gamma   90.00
#
_symmetry.space_group_name_H-M   'P 1'
#
loop_
_entity.id
_entity.type
_entity.pdbx_description
1 polymer ?
#
loop_
_entity_poly.entity_id
_entity_poly.type
_entity_poly.pdbx_seq_one_letter_code
_entity_poly.pdbx_strand_id
1 'polypeptide(L)'
;MEYLVVEFPGNKFKGEIVPALEELTENGIIRIIDLIFIRKDADGKWEAIELSNLPNSESGLFEELDGEYGSLLNDADIDYAANLLQPNSSAGFLVFENVWATKLRDAIVGAGGRLVDNARIPADVVDAAVAALQVDAD
;
A
#
# COMPACT_ATOMS: atom_id res chain seq x y z
N MET A 1 -2.22 -2.77 -10.47
CA MET A 1 -2.74 -2.40 -9.14
C MET A 1 -2.15 -3.30 -8.10
N GLU A 2 -1.73 -2.72 -7.00
CA GLU A 2 -1.26 -3.39 -5.79
C GLU A 2 -2.02 -2.79 -4.61
N TYR A 3 -2.11 -3.55 -3.52
CA TYR A 3 -2.61 -3.04 -2.27
C TYR A 3 -1.65 -3.35 -1.12
N LEU A 4 -1.70 -2.52 -0.08
CA LEU A 4 -0.94 -2.67 1.15
C LEU A 4 -1.86 -2.39 2.34
N VAL A 5 -1.81 -3.26 3.34
CA VAL A 5 -2.39 -3.01 4.67
C VAL A 5 -1.24 -2.84 5.64
N VAL A 6 -1.09 -1.65 6.21
CA VAL A 6 0.03 -1.30 7.10
C VAL A 6 -0.51 -1.04 8.50
N GLU A 7 -0.17 -1.93 9.44
CA GLU A 7 -0.56 -1.82 10.84
C GLU A 7 0.36 -0.88 11.63
N PHE A 8 -0.25 -0.06 12.49
CA PHE A 8 0.38 0.83 13.46
C PHE A 8 -0.10 0.45 14.88
N PRO A 9 0.71 -0.29 15.64
CA PRO A 9 0.34 -0.74 16.98
C PRO A 9 0.06 0.41 17.96
N GLY A 10 -0.90 0.20 18.86
CA GLY A 10 -1.25 1.14 19.92
C GLY A 10 -2.06 2.35 19.48
N ASN A 11 -2.60 2.35 18.25
CA ASN A 11 -3.37 3.46 17.69
C ASN A 11 -2.58 4.79 17.64
N LYS A 12 -1.27 4.70 17.39
CA LYS A 12 -0.33 5.85 17.42
C LYS A 12 0.08 6.32 16.02
N PHE A 13 -0.81 6.29 15.04
CA PHE A 13 -0.52 6.85 13.74
C PHE A 13 -0.22 8.35 13.84
N LYS A 14 0.86 8.79 13.19
CA LYS A 14 1.36 10.17 13.22
C LYS A 14 1.38 10.88 11.86
N GLY A 15 1.03 10.17 10.78
CA GLY A 15 1.08 10.74 9.43
C GLY A 15 2.49 10.88 8.83
N GLU A 16 3.55 10.35 9.46
CA GLU A 16 4.94 10.48 8.98
C GLU A 16 5.20 9.84 7.59
N ILE A 17 4.30 8.96 7.14
CA ILE A 17 4.32 8.31 5.81
C ILE A 17 3.79 9.23 4.71
N VAL A 18 2.95 10.21 5.05
CA VAL A 18 2.24 11.05 4.06
C VAL A 18 3.20 11.80 3.13
N PRO A 19 4.26 12.48 3.63
CA PRO A 19 5.19 13.17 2.73
C PRO A 19 5.90 12.25 1.73
N ALA A 20 6.15 10.98 2.11
CA ALA A 20 6.74 10.02 1.19
C ALA A 20 5.74 9.57 0.11
N LEU A 21 4.46 9.44 0.44
CA LEU A 21 3.41 9.14 -0.54
C LEU A 21 3.18 10.29 -1.52
N GLU A 22 3.22 11.53 -1.02
CA GLU A 22 3.19 12.75 -1.85
C GLU A 22 4.35 12.75 -2.84
N GLU A 23 5.58 12.58 -2.36
CA GLU A 23 6.78 12.57 -3.21
C GLU A 23 6.69 11.50 -4.32
N LEU A 24 6.20 10.30 -4.00
CA LEU A 24 6.05 9.23 -5.00
C LEU A 24 4.98 9.55 -6.04
N THR A 25 3.93 10.27 -5.65
CA THR A 25 2.81 10.64 -6.53
C THR A 25 3.20 11.82 -7.42
N GLU A 26 3.79 12.87 -6.84
CA GLU A 26 4.29 14.05 -7.56
C GLU A 26 5.36 13.69 -8.60
N ASN A 27 6.24 12.76 -8.27
CA ASN A 27 7.27 12.26 -9.19
C ASN A 27 6.72 11.24 -10.22
N GLY A 28 5.43 10.92 -10.19
CA GLY A 28 4.81 9.98 -11.11
C GLY A 28 5.37 8.56 -10.99
N ILE A 29 5.84 8.17 -9.80
CA ILE A 29 6.35 6.81 -9.53
C ILE A 29 5.18 5.88 -9.25
N ILE A 30 4.25 6.32 -8.42
CA ILE A 30 2.98 5.63 -8.16
C ILE A 30 1.79 6.56 -8.43
N ARG A 31 0.62 5.95 -8.54
CA ARG A 31 -0.67 6.64 -8.44
C ARG A 31 -1.49 5.97 -7.36
N ILE A 32 -1.95 6.73 -6.38
CA ILE A 32 -2.88 6.23 -5.36
C ILE A 32 -4.28 6.19 -5.97
N ILE A 33 -4.97 5.07 -5.79
CA ILE A 33 -6.31 4.80 -6.34
C ILE A 33 -7.36 4.80 -5.23
N ASP A 34 -7.00 4.34 -4.04
CA ASP A 34 -7.89 4.33 -2.89
C ASP A 34 -7.06 4.29 -1.61
N LEU A 35 -7.55 4.91 -0.54
CA LEU A 35 -6.90 4.90 0.77
C LEU A 35 -7.96 4.96 1.87
N ILE A 36 -8.00 3.91 2.69
CA ILE A 36 -8.86 3.85 3.86
C ILE A 36 -8.00 3.76 5.10
N PHE A 37 -8.38 4.50 6.14
CA PHE A 37 -7.77 4.36 7.45
C PHE A 37 -8.72 3.63 8.40
N ILE A 38 -8.22 2.62 9.10
CA ILE A 38 -9.00 1.77 10.01
C ILE A 38 -8.42 1.94 11.41
N ARG A 39 -9.30 2.08 12.42
CA ARG A 39 -8.93 2.03 13.83
C ARG A 39 -9.62 0.84 14.48
N LYS A 40 -8.87 0.03 15.24
CA LYS A 40 -9.37 -1.08 16.03
C LYS A 40 -9.09 -0.86 17.50
N ASP A 41 -10.12 -0.90 18.32
CA ASP A 41 -10.01 -0.73 19.77
C ASP A 41 -9.50 -2.01 20.46
N ALA A 42 -9.35 -1.94 21.79
CA ALA A 42 -8.86 -3.05 22.59
C ALA A 42 -9.86 -4.21 22.70
N ASP A 43 -11.15 -3.95 22.50
CA ASP A 43 -12.22 -4.96 22.48
C ASP A 43 -12.37 -5.62 21.10
N GLY A 44 -11.59 -5.16 20.12
CA GLY A 44 -11.56 -5.69 18.75
C GLY A 44 -12.63 -5.09 17.83
N LYS A 45 -13.39 -4.10 18.30
CA LYS A 45 -14.31 -3.35 17.44
C LYS A 45 -13.50 -2.38 16.58
N TRP A 46 -13.90 -2.23 15.32
CA TRP A 46 -13.22 -1.37 14.36
C TRP A 46 -14.14 -0.31 13.77
N GLU A 47 -13.55 0.77 13.29
CA GLU A 47 -14.20 1.81 12.50
C GLU A 47 -13.26 2.31 11.40
N ALA A 48 -13.82 2.72 10.27
CA ALA A 48 -13.10 3.47 9.25
C ALA A 48 -13.08 4.96 9.65
N ILE A 49 -11.94 5.61 9.47
CA ILE A 49 -11.72 7.02 9.79
C ILE A 49 -11.61 7.81 8.49
N GLU A 50 -12.37 8.89 8.37
CA GLU A 50 -12.24 9.84 7.26
C GLU A 50 -10.82 10.41 7.22
N LEU A 51 -10.22 10.52 6.04
CA LEU A 51 -8.85 11.02 5.89
C LEU A 51 -8.70 12.46 6.42
N SER A 52 -9.76 13.27 6.30
CA SER A 52 -9.87 14.63 6.84
C SER A 52 -9.69 14.70 8.38
N ASN A 53 -9.92 13.61 9.09
CA ASN A 53 -9.79 13.51 10.55
C ASN A 53 -8.43 12.94 11.00
N LEU A 54 -7.52 12.63 10.08
CA LEU A 54 -6.19 12.11 10.39
C LEU A 54 -5.18 13.24 10.68
N PRO A 55 -4.09 12.95 11.39
CA PRO A 55 -2.94 13.87 11.44
C PRO A 55 -2.41 14.15 10.03
N ASN A 56 -2.03 15.40 9.77
CA ASN A 56 -1.61 15.91 8.46
C ASN A 56 -2.71 15.85 7.38
N SER A 57 -3.98 15.95 7.78
CA SER A 57 -5.09 15.92 6.84
C SER A 57 -5.20 17.14 5.94
N GLU A 58 -4.46 18.21 6.26
CA GLU A 58 -4.22 19.36 5.40
C GLU A 58 -3.31 19.06 4.18
N SER A 59 -2.79 17.84 4.07
CA SER A 59 -2.07 17.38 2.88
C SER A 59 -3.00 17.39 1.65
N GLY A 60 -2.53 17.98 0.55
CA GLY A 60 -3.27 17.99 -0.72
C GLY A 60 -3.55 16.58 -1.25
N LEU A 61 -2.72 15.58 -0.87
CA LEU A 61 -2.95 14.19 -1.23
C LEU A 61 -4.29 13.67 -0.69
N PHE A 62 -4.65 14.01 0.55
CA PHE A 62 -5.91 13.53 1.13
C PHE A 62 -7.12 14.28 0.57
N GLU A 63 -6.98 15.56 0.23
CA GLU A 63 -8.03 16.31 -0.47
C GLU A 63 -8.32 15.72 -1.87
N GLU A 64 -7.28 15.33 -2.62
CA GLU A 64 -7.43 14.70 -3.94
C GLU A 64 -8.11 13.32 -3.87
N LEU A 65 -7.79 12.54 -2.83
CA LEU A 65 -8.38 11.22 -2.61
C LEU A 65 -9.85 11.31 -2.16
N ASP A 66 -10.21 12.32 -1.36
CA ASP A 66 -11.59 12.54 -0.92
C ASP A 66 -12.51 13.03 -2.06
N GLY A 67 -11.92 13.63 -3.11
CA GLY A 67 -12.66 14.32 -4.18
C GLY A 67 -12.91 13.54 -5.48
N GLU A 68 -12.07 12.57 -5.84
CA GLU A 68 -12.16 11.92 -7.17
C GLU A 68 -11.96 10.39 -7.17
N TYR A 69 -11.45 9.78 -6.09
CA TYR A 69 -11.11 8.36 -6.04
C TYR A 69 -11.30 7.75 -4.64
N GLY A 70 -12.49 7.21 -4.37
CA GLY A 70 -12.84 6.58 -3.09
C GLY A 70 -14.02 5.60 -3.17
N SER A 71 -13.99 4.66 -4.12
CA SER A 71 -15.05 3.63 -4.25
C SER A 71 -14.55 2.25 -4.65
N LEU A 72 -13.23 2.05 -4.70
CA LEU A 72 -12.70 0.77 -5.14
C LEU A 72 -12.77 -0.26 -4.02
N LEU A 73 -12.42 0.15 -2.80
CA LEU A 73 -12.57 -0.67 -1.61
C LEU A 73 -14.03 -0.62 -1.13
N ASN A 74 -14.64 -1.79 -0.97
CA ASN A 74 -15.98 -1.93 -0.40
C ASN A 74 -15.91 -2.39 1.06
N ASP A 75 -17.07 -2.44 1.73
CA ASP A 75 -17.17 -2.85 3.14
C ASP A 75 -16.52 -4.21 3.44
N ALA A 76 -16.60 -5.18 2.52
CA ALA A 76 -15.99 -6.50 2.72
C ALA A 76 -14.46 -6.46 2.66
N ASP A 77 -13.88 -5.57 1.86
CA ASP A 77 -12.43 -5.35 1.82
C ASP A 77 -11.95 -4.70 3.13
N ILE A 78 -12.70 -3.72 3.64
CA ILE A 78 -12.42 -3.06 4.91
C ILE A 78 -12.52 -4.06 6.07
N ASP A 79 -13.58 -4.88 6.09
CA ASP A 79 -13.74 -5.98 7.04
C ASP A 79 -12.56 -6.95 7.01
N TYR A 80 -12.12 -7.34 5.81
CA TYR A 80 -10.96 -8.20 5.64
C TYR A 80 -9.71 -7.57 6.27
N ALA A 81 -9.41 -6.31 5.93
CA ALA A 81 -8.26 -5.61 6.49
C ALA A 81 -8.35 -5.46 8.01
N ALA A 82 -9.51 -5.09 8.56
CA ALA A 82 -9.75 -4.95 9.99
C ALA A 82 -9.57 -6.27 10.76
N ASN A 83 -9.87 -7.41 10.13
CA ASN A 83 -9.68 -8.75 10.70
C ASN A 83 -8.21 -9.19 10.75
N LEU A 84 -7.34 -8.62 9.90
CA LEU A 84 -5.89 -8.85 9.98
C LEU A 84 -5.26 -8.15 11.19
N LEU A 85 -5.87 -7.06 11.67
CA LEU A 85 -5.30 -6.21 12.70
C LEU A 85 -5.40 -6.82 14.10
N GLN A 86 -4.34 -6.63 14.89
CA GLN A 86 -4.34 -6.88 16.31
C GLN A 86 -5.24 -5.87 17.04
N PRO A 87 -5.89 -6.24 18.15
CA PRO A 87 -6.59 -5.27 19.00
C PRO A 87 -5.70 -4.10 19.41
N ASN A 88 -6.31 -2.92 19.58
CA ASN A 88 -5.63 -1.67 19.90
C ASN A 88 -4.55 -1.28 18.86
N SER A 89 -4.91 -1.31 17.58
CA SER A 89 -4.06 -0.88 16.47
C SER A 89 -4.86 -0.09 15.44
N SER A 90 -4.15 0.66 14.60
CA SER A 90 -4.75 1.32 13.44
C SER A 90 -4.04 0.89 12.17
N ALA A 91 -4.66 1.01 11.00
CA ALA A 91 -4.01 0.68 9.74
C ALA A 91 -4.38 1.63 8.61
N GLY A 92 -3.44 1.82 7.70
CA GLY A 92 -3.72 2.34 6.36
C GLY A 92 -3.91 1.17 5.38
N PHE A 93 -5.01 1.18 4.65
CA PHE A 93 -5.28 0.28 3.53
C PHE A 93 -5.17 1.07 2.24
N LEU A 94 -4.00 0.94 1.59
CA LEU A 94 -3.63 1.68 0.38
C LEU A 94 -3.82 0.81 -0.85
N VAL A 95 -4.48 1.32 -1.88
CA VAL A 95 -4.52 0.75 -3.23
C VAL A 95 -3.84 1.70 -4.19
N PHE A 96 -2.90 1.21 -4.99
CA PHE A 96 -2.08 2.05 -5.86
C PHE A 96 -1.61 1.32 -7.13
N GLU A 97 -1.09 2.09 -8.07
CA GLU A 97 -0.49 1.60 -9.31
C GLU A 97 0.96 2.04 -9.45
N ASN A 98 1.80 1.14 -9.96
CA ASN A 98 3.19 1.43 -10.30
C ASN A 98 3.27 2.12 -11.68
N VAL A 99 3.30 3.45 -11.68
CA VAL A 99 3.34 4.27 -12.90
C VAL A 99 4.70 4.14 -13.60
N TRP A 100 5.79 4.02 -12.84
CA TRP A 100 7.15 3.85 -13.38
C TRP A 100 7.26 2.66 -14.36
N ALA A 101 6.48 1.60 -14.16
CA ALA A 101 6.56 0.37 -14.95
C ALA A 101 5.84 0.47 -16.31
N THR A 102 5.08 1.54 -16.54
CA THR A 102 4.26 1.75 -17.76
C THR A 102 5.09 1.58 -19.03
N LYS A 103 6.26 2.22 -19.11
CA LYS A 103 7.13 2.15 -20.30
C LYS A 103 7.63 0.74 -20.58
N LEU A 104 7.99 0.00 -19.53
CA LEU A 104 8.44 -1.38 -19.67
C LEU A 104 7.29 -2.29 -20.11
N ARG A 105 6.11 -2.16 -19.48
CA ARG A 105 4.90 -2.88 -19.88
C ARG A 105 4.60 -2.66 -21.37
N ASP A 106 4.62 -1.40 -21.83
CA ASP A 106 4.32 -1.08 -23.23
C ASP A 106 5.35 -1.66 -24.19
N ALA A 107 6.63 -1.66 -23.81
CA ALA A 107 7.68 -2.30 -24.59
C ALA A 107 7.50 -3.83 -24.66
N ILE A 108 7.13 -4.49 -23.55
CA ILE A 108 6.86 -5.93 -23.52
C ILE A 108 5.69 -6.26 -24.44
N VAL A 109 4.57 -5.54 -24.30
CA VAL A 109 3.38 -5.74 -25.15
C VAL A 109 3.70 -5.45 -26.61
N GLY A 110 4.43 -4.38 -26.90
CA GLY A 110 4.87 -4.01 -28.25
C GLY A 110 5.78 -5.05 -28.90
N ALA A 111 6.57 -5.78 -28.10
CA ALA A 111 7.36 -6.91 -28.55
C ALA A 111 6.56 -8.21 -28.71
N GLY A 112 5.23 -8.19 -28.50
CA GLY A 112 4.36 -9.37 -28.52
C GLY A 112 4.49 -10.24 -27.25
N GLY A 113 5.16 -9.74 -26.22
CA GLY A 113 5.26 -10.38 -24.93
C GLY A 113 3.93 -10.36 -24.17
N ARG A 114 3.75 -11.36 -23.31
CA ARG A 114 2.64 -11.41 -22.35
C ARG A 114 3.17 -11.77 -20.98
N LEU A 115 2.58 -11.19 -19.94
CA LEU A 115 2.88 -11.58 -18.57
C LEU A 115 2.43 -13.03 -18.35
N VAL A 116 3.31 -13.86 -17.80
CA VAL A 116 3.02 -15.26 -17.46
C VAL A 116 2.87 -15.43 -15.95
N ASP A 117 3.71 -14.76 -15.17
CA ASP A 117 3.68 -14.80 -13.71
C ASP A 117 4.22 -13.47 -13.13
N ASN A 118 3.77 -13.11 -11.93
CA ASN A 118 4.24 -11.95 -11.18
C ASN A 118 4.10 -12.19 -9.67
N ALA A 119 5.18 -12.01 -8.93
CA ALA A 119 5.20 -12.22 -7.49
C ALA A 119 6.15 -11.26 -6.76
N ARG A 120 5.85 -10.97 -5.50
CA ARG A 120 6.80 -10.39 -4.54
C ARG A 120 7.64 -11.51 -3.95
N ILE A 121 8.95 -11.39 -4.03
CA ILE A 121 9.87 -12.33 -3.39
C ILE A 121 10.29 -11.76 -2.02
N PRO A 122 10.08 -12.50 -0.92
CA PRO A 122 10.53 -12.09 0.40
C PRO A 122 12.05 -11.91 0.47
N ALA A 123 12.51 -10.93 1.26
CA ALA A 123 13.93 -10.58 1.34
C ALA A 123 14.80 -11.73 1.88
N ASP A 124 14.31 -12.48 2.85
CA ASP A 124 14.97 -13.66 3.41
C ASP A 124 15.17 -14.78 2.36
N VAL A 125 14.21 -14.94 1.44
CA VAL A 125 14.34 -15.85 0.30
C VAL A 125 15.43 -15.37 -0.67
N VAL A 126 15.51 -14.06 -0.92
CA VAL A 126 16.57 -13.47 -1.75
C VAL A 126 17.93 -13.67 -1.09
N ASP A 127 18.06 -13.36 0.20
CA ASP A 127 19.31 -13.47 0.95
C ASP A 127 19.84 -14.91 0.96
N ALA A 128 18.95 -15.89 1.20
CA ALA A 128 19.30 -17.31 1.16
C ALA A 128 19.78 -17.74 -0.24
N ALA A 129 19.14 -17.26 -1.31
CA ALA A 129 19.52 -17.58 -2.69
C ALA A 129 20.88 -16.98 -3.07
N VAL A 130 21.16 -15.73 -2.67
CA VAL A 130 22.45 -15.07 -2.90
C VAL A 130 23.58 -15.78 -2.16
N ALA A 131 23.36 -16.18 -0.91
CA ALA A 131 24.35 -16.92 -0.12
C ALA A 131 24.71 -18.27 -0.76
N ALA A 132 23.72 -19.01 -1.30
CA ALA A 132 23.96 -20.29 -1.96
C ALA A 132 24.85 -20.16 -3.21
N LEU A 133 24.65 -19.11 -4.02
CA LEU A 133 25.47 -18.84 -5.21
C LEU A 133 26.93 -18.52 -4.88
N GLN A 134 27.20 -17.99 -3.69
CA GLN A 134 28.56 -17.69 -3.24
C GLN A 134 29.28 -18.94 -2.74
N VAL A 135 28.57 -19.89 -2.12
CA VAL A 135 29.13 -21.16 -1.65
C VAL A 135 29.56 -22.06 -2.82
N ASP A 136 28.85 -22.02 -3.94
CA ASP A 136 29.19 -22.81 -5.13
C ASP A 136 30.35 -22.21 -5.95
N ALA A 137 30.79 -20.99 -5.62
CA ALA A 137 31.87 -20.28 -6.30
C ALA A 137 33.24 -20.41 -5.61
N ASP A 138 33.30 -21.02 -4.42
CA ASP A 138 34.49 -21.27 -3.59
C ASP A 138 34.89 -22.76 -3.59
#